data_AF-A0A967X9E8-F1
#
_entry.id   AF-A0A967X9E8-F1
#
_cell.length_a   1.000
_cell.length_b   1.000
_cell.length_c   1.000
_cell.angle_alpha   90.00
_cell.angle_beta   90.00
_cell.angle_gamma   90.00
#
_symmetry.space_group_name_H-M   'P 1'
#
loop_
_entity.id
_entity.type
_entity.pdbx_description
1 polymer ?
#
loop_
_entity_poly.entity_id
_entity_poly.type
_entity_poly.pdbx_seq_one_letter_code
_entity_poly.pdbx_strand_id
1 'polypeptide(L)' 'ECLRRYGSAVFGVNWDSISFSVDEEPIKRILMAEPLKGSKAHVEELLETSPTAAELVKNLRA' A
#
# COMPACT_ATOMS: atom_id res chain seq x y z
N GLU A 1 6.54 6.25 1.05
CA GLU A 1 7.19 4.92 0.97
C GLU A 1 6.64 4.03 -0.12
N CYS A 2 5.32 3.87 -0.26
CA CYS A 2 4.72 3.04 -1.30
C CYS A 2 5.17 3.39 -2.72
N LEU A 3 5.19 4.69 -3.09
CA LEU A 3 5.70 5.13 -4.40
C LEU A 3 7.18 4.75 -4.62
N ARG A 4 7.99 4.75 -3.55
CA ARG A 4 9.43 4.43 -3.61
C ARG A 4 9.67 2.93 -3.77
N ARG A 5 8.92 2.08 -3.05
CA ARG A 5 9.11 0.61 -3.06
C ARG A 5 8.34 -0.09 -4.18
N TYR A 6 7.16 0.40 -4.52
CA TYR A 6 6.17 -0.33 -5.32
C TYR A 6 5.71 0.44 -6.55
N GLY A 7 6.48 1.43 -7.00
CA GLY A 7 6.05 2.39 -8.03
C GLY A 7 5.52 1.74 -9.32
N SER A 8 6.08 0.61 -9.76
CA SER A 8 5.62 -0.13 -10.93
C SER A 8 4.22 -0.73 -10.79
N ALA A 9 3.77 -0.97 -9.56
CA ALA A 9 2.44 -1.50 -9.25
C ALA A 9 1.43 -0.41 -8.89
N VAL A 10 1.84 0.86 -8.80
CA VAL A 10 0.92 1.96 -8.44
C VAL A 10 0.10 2.35 -9.66
N PHE A 11 -1.21 2.15 -9.56
CA PHE A 11 -2.18 2.55 -10.58
C PHE A 11 -2.54 4.03 -10.47
N GLY A 12 -2.64 4.55 -9.25
CA GLY A 12 -2.99 5.95 -9.00
C GLY A 12 -2.89 6.33 -7.53
N VAL A 13 -2.72 7.64 -7.28
CA VAL A 13 -2.62 8.21 -5.94
C VAL A 13 -3.48 9.46 -5.81
N ASN A 14 -4.02 9.63 -4.61
CA ASN A 14 -4.86 10.75 -4.19
C ASN A 14 -4.39 11.18 -2.79
N TRP A 15 -4.95 12.27 -2.25
CA TRP A 15 -4.62 12.73 -0.89
C TRP A 15 -4.97 11.70 0.20
N ASP A 16 -6.06 10.96 -0.01
CA ASP A 16 -6.64 10.04 0.97
C ASP A 16 -6.55 8.57 0.55
N SER A 17 -5.89 8.27 -0.57
CA SER A 17 -5.89 6.91 -1.10
C SER A 17 -4.74 6.62 -2.05
N ILE A 18 -4.39 5.33 -2.10
CA ILE A 18 -3.45 4.77 -3.07
C ILE A 18 -4.07 3.52 -3.68
N SER A 19 -3.92 3.35 -4.98
CA SER A 19 -4.46 2.23 -5.72
C SER A 19 -3.33 1.43 -6.36
N PHE A 20 -3.36 0.11 -6.20
CA PHE A 20 -2.38 -0.81 -6.77
C PHE A 20 -3.00 -1.70 -7.84
N SER A 21 -2.27 -1.92 -8.93
CA SER A 21 -2.48 -3.00 -9.88
C SER A 21 -1.51 -4.12 -9.53
N VAL A 22 -2.02 -5.23 -8.99
CA VAL A 22 -1.22 -6.39 -8.59
C VAL A 22 -1.73 -7.60 -9.38
N ASP A 23 -0.83 -8.21 -10.15
CA ASP A 23 -1.13 -9.36 -11.01
C ASP A 23 -2.38 -9.14 -11.90
N GLU A 24 -3.19 -10.19 -12.10
CA GLU A 24 -4.45 -10.15 -12.86
C GLU A 24 -5.68 -9.81 -11.99
N GLU A 25 -5.45 -9.31 -10.78
CA GLU A 25 -6.52 -8.96 -9.84
C GLU A 25 -7.10 -7.56 -10.14
N PRO A 26 -8.38 -7.32 -9.80
CA PRO A 26 -8.95 -5.98 -9.85
C PRO A 26 -8.15 -4.97 -9.02
N ILE A 27 -8.06 -3.72 -9.50
CA ILE A 27 -7.35 -2.63 -8.83
C ILE A 27 -7.71 -2.56 -7.35
N LYS A 28 -6.69 -2.64 -6.50
CA LYS A 28 -6.84 -2.64 -5.04
C LYS A 28 -6.63 -1.23 -4.52
N ARG A 29 -7.73 -0.57 -4.15
CA ARG A 29 -7.70 0.76 -3.54
C ARG A 29 -7.62 0.67 -2.02
N ILE A 30 -6.65 1.35 -1.43
CA ILE A 30 -6.46 1.49 0.01
C ILE A 30 -6.84 2.92 0.39
N LEU A 31 -7.74 3.07 1.36
CA LEU A 31 -8.13 4.36 1.93
C LEU A 31 -7.29 4.67 3.17
N MET A 32 -6.81 5.90 3.27
CA MET A 32 -6.08 6.47 4.40
C MET A 32 -7.02 7.43 5.13
N ALA A 33 -8.08 6.89 5.73
CA ALA A 33 -9.14 7.70 6.37
C ALA A 33 -8.67 8.45 7.63
N GLU A 34 -7.57 8.00 8.22
CA GLU A 34 -7.05 8.49 9.50
C GLU A 34 -5.70 9.18 9.26
N PRO A 35 -5.64 10.53 9.19
CA PRO A 35 -4.43 11.26 8.74
C PRO A 35 -3.17 11.00 9.58
N LEU A 36 -3.35 10.60 10.84
CA LEU A 36 -2.26 10.30 11.76
C LEU A 36 -1.81 8.83 11.73
N LYS A 37 -2.50 7.96 10.99
CA LYS A 37 -2.09 6.57 10.74
C LYS A 37 -1.30 6.48 9.43
N GLY A 38 -0.28 5.64 9.40
CA GLY A 38 0.64 5.52 8.26
C GLY A 38 2.01 6.15 8.49
N SER A 39 2.27 6.69 9.69
CA SER A 39 3.63 7.05 10.11
C SER A 39 4.51 5.80 10.25
N LYS A 40 5.83 5.98 10.29
CA LYS A 40 6.80 4.89 10.43
C LYS A 40 6.44 3.90 11.54
N ALA A 41 6.07 4.39 12.73
CA ALA A 41 5.69 3.55 13.87
C ALA A 41 4.49 2.61 13.59
N HIS A 42 3.63 2.96 12.62
CA HIS A 42 2.49 2.15 12.24
C HIS A 42 2.81 1.12 11.16
N VAL A 43 3.74 1.44 10.25
CA VAL A 43 3.90 0.69 8.99
C VAL A 43 5.28 0.08 8.78
N GLU A 44 6.25 0.31 9.67
CA GLU A 44 7.61 -0.22 9.51
C GLU A 44 7.60 -1.75 9.37
N GLU A 45 7.04 -2.47 10.33
CA GLU A 45 6.95 -3.94 10.29
C GLU A 45 6.14 -4.43 9.09
N LEU A 46 5.01 -3.77 8.78
CA LEU A 46 4.22 -4.10 7.60
C LEU A 46 5.03 -4.00 6.31
N LEU A 47 5.82 -2.94 6.16
CA LEU A 47 6.63 -2.70 4.97
C LEU A 47 7.86 -3.60 4.90
N GLU A 48 8.42 -4.00 6.04
CA GLU A 48 9.51 -4.99 6.13
C GLU A 48 9.05 -6.38 5.74
N THR A 49 7.85 -6.77 6.17
CA THR A 49 7.23 -8.07 5.85
C THR A 49 6.53 -8.09 4.49
N SER A 50 6.57 -6.99 3.73
CA SER A 50 5.95 -6.85 2.41
C SER A 50 6.94 -6.43 1.31
N PRO A 51 7.82 -7.33 0.85
CA PRO A 51 8.74 -7.05 -0.26
C PRO A 51 8.06 -6.58 -1.55
N THR A 52 6.84 -7.06 -1.82
CA THR A 52 6.06 -6.73 -3.01
C THR A 52 4.77 -5.98 -2.69
N ALA A 53 4.19 -5.30 -3.68
CA ALA A 53 2.89 -4.64 -3.55
C ALA A 53 1.76 -5.65 -3.27
N ALA A 54 1.85 -6.86 -3.85
CA ALA A 54 0.90 -7.93 -3.60
C ALA A 54 0.94 -8.38 -2.13
N GLU A 55 2.14 -8.56 -1.56
CA GLU A 55 2.31 -8.87 -0.14
C GLU A 55 1.83 -7.73 0.76
N LEU A 56 2.09 -6.46 0.39
CA LEU A 56 1.59 -5.31 1.14
C LEU A 56 0.05 -5.34 1.23
N VAL A 57 -0.62 -5.49 0.08
CA VAL A 57 -2.08 -5.52 0.03
C VAL A 57 -2.64 -6.72 0.80
N LYS A 58 -1.97 -7.86 0.73
CA LYS A 58 -2.34 -9.07 1.48
C LYS A 58 -2.21 -8.85 2.99
N ASN A 59 -1.05 -8.37 3.46
CA ASN A 59 -0.73 -8.19 4.87
C ASN A 59 -1.55 -7.07 5.52
N LEU A 60 -1.90 -6.02 4.77
CA LEU A 60 -2.75 -4.93 5.26
C LEU A 60 -4.21 -5.35 5.49
N ARG A 61 -4.62 -6.52 4.98
CA ARG A 61 -5.97 -7.10 5.12
C ARG A 61 -6.05 -8.26 6.11
N ALA A 62 -4.91 -8.74 6.61
CA ALA A 62 -4.82 -9.76 7.65
C ALA A 62 -5.13 -9.14 9.02
#